data_AF-A0A1F2SX11-F1
#
_entry.id   AF-A0A1F2SX11-F1
#
_cell.length_a   1.000
_cell.length_b   1.000
_cell.length_c   1.000
_cell.angle_alpha   90.00
_cell.angle_beta   90.00
_cell.angle_gamma   90.00
#
_symmetry.space_group_name_H-M   'P 1'
#
loop_
_entity.id
_entity.type
_entity.pdbx_description
1 polymer ?
#
loop_
_entity_poly.entity_id
_entity_poly.type
_entity_poly.pdbx_seq_one_letter_code
_entity_poly.pdbx_strand_id
1 'polypeptide(L)'
;VIVELGKTEARLPRREQSKLESFQIGERIRAVILQVEKASRGPQVVISRADAALVSRLFEMEVPEIYDGTVVVRAVAREAGERTKIAVLSKDRDVDCVGACVGMKGMRVQSIIRELRGEKIDIVEYNEDPSAFTAHALSPAKINRVTVLDPMAKHMEVIVDDTQLSLAIGKKGQNVRLASKLLGWRIDIKSEEEKRQDVETQMEQLMPAGTPLTEVAGIGAKTTEKLIEHGITTVERLGEMTPEQLQEIPGIGPKMVEKIRLAINNYYMQFEEPAGETVEAVAETEAQPTEAAFPAEEAVVETPTEQDRTKAVAGAEAQPTEAELPAEEAVVEIPTEQDRTKKEES
;
A
#
# COMPACT_ATOMS: atom_id res chain seq x y z
N VAL A 1 17.68 -8.09 35.85
CA VAL A 1 19.17 -8.14 35.81
C VAL A 1 19.71 -6.89 36.49
N ILE A 2 20.90 -6.97 37.09
CA ILE A 2 21.67 -5.80 37.55
C ILE A 2 22.88 -5.68 36.61
N VAL A 3 23.24 -4.46 36.23
CA VAL A 3 24.29 -4.16 35.25
C VAL A 3 25.21 -3.10 35.84
N GLU A 4 26.51 -3.36 35.86
CA GLU A 4 27.50 -2.43 36.36
C GLU A 4 27.80 -1.35 35.31
N LEU A 5 27.71 -0.06 35.68
CA LEU A 5 28.08 1.08 34.84
C LEU A 5 29.43 1.70 35.28
N GLY A 6 30.25 0.96 36.03
CA GLY A 6 31.55 1.34 36.59
C GLY A 6 31.51 2.40 37.71
N LYS A 7 30.61 3.39 37.63
CA LYS A 7 30.39 4.41 38.68
C LYS A 7 29.13 4.16 39.52
N THR A 8 28.24 3.28 39.06
CA THR A 8 26.96 2.98 39.70
C THR A 8 26.38 1.68 39.13
N GLU A 9 25.31 1.16 39.74
CA GLU A 9 24.56 0.00 39.25
C GLU A 9 23.28 0.45 38.54
N ALA A 10 22.97 -0.20 37.42
CA ALA A 10 21.70 -0.07 36.73
C ALA A 10 20.84 -1.33 36.90
N ARG A 11 19.54 -1.13 37.13
CA ARG A 11 18.53 -2.18 37.17
C ARG A 11 17.86 -2.31 35.81
N LEU A 12 17.82 -3.53 35.29
CA LEU A 12 17.07 -3.92 34.09
C LEU A 12 15.86 -4.78 34.53
N PRO A 13 14.64 -4.20 34.67
CA PRO A 13 13.42 -4.93 35.06
C PRO A 13 12.99 -5.96 34.00
N ARG A 14 12.21 -6.98 34.39
CA ARG A 14 11.72 -8.00 33.43
C ARG A 14 10.84 -7.43 32.31
N ARG A 15 10.05 -6.38 32.58
CA ARG A 15 9.22 -5.71 31.55
C ARG A 15 10.06 -4.94 30.50
N GLU A 16 11.32 -4.66 30.82
CA GLU A 16 12.24 -3.86 30.00
C GLU A 16 13.27 -4.72 29.24
N GLN A 17 13.14 -6.05 29.33
CA GLN A 17 13.98 -7.04 28.64
C GLN A 17 13.27 -7.49 27.36
N SER A 18 14.02 -7.80 26.31
CA SER A 18 13.47 -8.53 25.17
C SER A 18 13.04 -9.94 25.58
N LYS A 19 11.97 -10.47 24.97
CA LYS A 19 11.47 -11.84 25.25
C LYS A 19 12.48 -12.94 24.91
N LEU A 20 13.38 -12.68 23.96
CA LEU A 20 14.40 -13.64 23.48
C LEU A 20 15.78 -13.41 24.11
N GLU A 21 15.94 -12.39 24.95
CA GLU A 21 17.21 -12.13 25.62
C GLU A 21 17.35 -12.98 26.88
N SER A 22 18.44 -13.75 26.95
CA SER A 22 18.99 -14.26 28.20
C SER A 22 20.36 -13.63 28.41
N PHE A 23 20.74 -13.42 29.68
CA PHE A 23 21.93 -12.67 30.06
C PHE A 23 22.77 -13.48 31.04
N GLN A 24 24.07 -13.57 30.77
CA GLN A 24 25.03 -14.26 31.64
C GLN A 24 25.86 -13.28 32.49
N ILE A 25 26.42 -13.77 33.59
CA ILE A 25 27.31 -12.96 34.44
C ILE A 25 28.60 -12.68 33.67
N GLY A 26 29.03 -11.43 33.64
CA GLY A 26 30.19 -10.96 32.85
C GLY A 26 29.86 -10.59 31.40
N GLU A 27 28.63 -10.80 30.93
CA GLU A 27 28.20 -10.37 29.59
C GLU A 27 28.07 -8.85 29.50
N ARG A 28 28.67 -8.25 28.47
CA ARG A 28 28.48 -6.82 28.16
C ARG A 28 27.22 -6.64 27.34
N ILE A 29 26.35 -5.72 27.76
CA ILE A 29 25.10 -5.40 27.04
C ILE A 29 25.03 -3.90 26.74
N ARG A 30 24.50 -3.52 25.58
CA ARG A 30 24.07 -2.14 25.30
C ARG A 30 22.64 -1.94 25.80
N ALA A 31 22.31 -0.77 26.34
CA ALA A 31 20.95 -0.46 26.80
C ALA A 31 20.74 1.06 26.83
N VAL A 32 19.49 1.52 26.78
CA VAL A 32 19.15 2.92 27.03
C VAL A 32 18.77 3.14 28.49
N ILE A 33 19.10 4.31 29.04
CA ILE A 33 18.59 4.74 30.35
C ILE A 33 17.15 5.18 30.14
N LEU A 34 16.21 4.51 30.81
CA LEU A 34 14.79 4.81 30.78
C LEU A 34 14.43 5.91 31.78
N GLN A 35 14.91 5.79 33.02
CA GLN A 35 14.73 6.79 34.07
C GLN A 35 15.79 6.67 35.17
N VAL A 36 15.95 7.71 35.98
CA VAL A 36 16.79 7.71 37.19
C VAL A 36 15.93 8.04 38.39
N GLU A 37 15.72 7.06 39.26
CA GLU A 37 14.87 7.17 40.44
C GLU A 37 15.69 7.60 41.67
N LYS A 38 15.12 8.43 42.54
CA LYS A 38 15.75 8.79 43.84
C LYS A 38 15.34 7.76 44.89
N ALA A 39 16.18 6.76 45.13
CA ALA A 39 15.94 5.74 46.15
C ALA A 39 16.65 6.05 47.48
N SER A 40 16.23 5.40 48.56
CA SER A 40 16.76 5.60 49.93
C SER A 40 18.24 5.24 50.13
N ARG A 41 18.90 4.71 49.10
CA ARG A 41 20.33 4.36 49.08
C ARG A 41 21.11 5.06 47.96
N GLY A 42 20.54 6.12 47.36
CA GLY A 42 21.12 6.87 46.25
C GLY A 42 20.28 6.81 44.97
N PRO A 43 20.75 7.43 43.87
CA PRO A 43 20.08 7.35 42.59
C PRO A 43 20.13 5.91 42.03
N GLN A 44 18.98 5.34 41.69
CA GLN A 44 18.87 4.06 41.00
C GLN A 44 18.62 4.31 39.51
N VAL A 45 19.55 3.88 38.67
CA VAL A 45 19.40 3.95 37.21
C VAL A 45 18.53 2.78 36.75
N VAL A 46 17.46 3.06 36.02
CA VAL A 46 16.65 2.04 35.33
C VAL A 46 16.97 2.08 33.85
N ILE A 47 17.38 0.94 33.31
CA ILE A 47 17.71 0.76 31.89
C ILE A 47 16.68 -0.13 31.20
N SER A 48 16.55 0.04 29.87
CA SER A 48 15.72 -0.80 29.02
C SER A 48 16.48 -1.30 27.79
N ARG A 49 16.16 -2.55 27.41
CA ARG A 49 16.46 -3.14 26.10
C ARG A 49 15.21 -3.41 25.27
N ALA A 50 14.02 -3.22 25.82
CA ALA A 50 12.75 -3.31 25.10
C ALA A 50 12.35 -1.98 24.40
N ASP A 51 12.81 -0.83 24.92
CA ASP A 51 12.45 0.49 24.40
C ASP A 51 12.89 0.73 22.93
N ALA A 52 12.09 1.49 22.18
CA ALA A 52 12.37 1.80 20.78
C ALA A 52 13.63 2.68 20.60
N ALA A 53 13.95 3.54 21.57
CA ALA A 53 15.12 4.40 21.53
C ALA A 53 16.45 3.62 21.48
N LEU A 54 16.50 2.36 21.97
CA LEU A 54 17.69 1.52 21.82
C LEU A 54 17.99 1.28 20.33
N VAL A 55 16.98 1.06 19.50
CA VAL A 55 17.20 0.84 18.06
C VAL A 55 17.75 2.12 17.42
N SER A 56 17.15 3.28 17.71
CA SER A 56 17.65 4.57 17.21
C SER A 56 19.12 4.82 17.59
N ARG A 57 19.49 4.58 18.86
CA ARG A 57 20.87 4.74 19.35
C ARG A 57 21.84 3.69 18.79
N LEU A 58 21.37 2.49 18.45
CA LEU A 58 22.20 1.50 17.76
C LEU A 58 22.47 1.89 16.30
N PHE A 59 21.47 2.42 15.59
CA PHE A 59 21.66 2.96 14.23
C PHE A 59 22.60 4.18 14.22
N GLU A 60 22.43 5.12 15.15
CA GLU A 60 23.31 6.29 15.32
C GLU A 60 24.78 5.94 15.61
N MET A 61 25.07 4.77 16.21
CA MET A 61 26.44 4.28 16.43
C MET A 61 27.02 3.49 15.25
N GLU A 62 26.20 3.00 14.32
CA GLU A 62 26.59 2.09 13.23
C GLU A 62 26.57 2.77 11.84
N VAL A 63 25.80 3.84 11.71
CA VAL A 63 25.54 4.59 10.47
C VAL A 63 26.08 6.01 10.64
N PRO A 64 27.29 6.34 10.15
CA PRO A 64 27.87 7.69 10.22
C PRO A 64 26.93 8.78 9.71
N GLU A 65 26.15 8.46 8.68
CA GLU A 65 25.19 9.35 8.03
C GLU A 65 23.99 9.69 8.94
N ILE A 66 23.74 8.91 10.00
CA ILE A 66 22.80 9.25 11.09
C ILE A 66 23.49 10.05 12.20
N TYR A 67 24.78 9.78 12.44
CA TYR A 67 25.57 10.48 13.45
C TYR A 67 25.86 11.94 13.09
N ASP A 68 26.22 12.24 11.84
CA ASP A 68 26.31 13.62 11.32
C ASP A 68 24.92 14.26 11.08
N GLY A 69 23.88 13.42 11.02
CA GLY A 69 22.49 13.84 10.87
C GLY A 69 22.07 14.14 9.43
N THR A 70 22.84 13.73 8.42
CA THR A 70 22.44 13.74 7.00
C THR A 70 21.16 12.92 6.80
N VAL A 71 21.13 11.73 7.38
CA VAL A 71 19.96 10.85 7.52
C VAL A 71 19.35 11.02 8.90
N VAL A 72 18.03 11.11 8.98
CA VAL A 72 17.28 11.27 10.23
C VAL A 72 16.30 10.12 10.42
N VAL A 73 16.39 9.47 11.58
CA VAL A 73 15.35 8.53 12.05
C VAL A 73 14.10 9.32 12.42
N ARG A 74 13.04 9.18 11.62
CA ARG A 74 11.76 9.89 11.80
C ARG A 74 10.82 9.18 12.77
N ALA A 75 10.75 7.84 12.71
CA ALA A 75 9.91 7.02 13.59
C ALA A 75 10.48 5.61 13.79
N VAL A 76 10.15 4.98 14.93
CA VAL A 76 10.50 3.57 15.21
C VAL A 76 9.29 2.87 15.83
N ALA A 77 8.77 1.86 15.12
CA ALA A 77 7.74 0.97 15.63
C ALA A 77 8.38 -0.37 16.01
N ARG A 78 8.45 -0.65 17.32
CA ARG A 78 9.12 -1.84 17.88
C ARG A 78 8.16 -2.79 18.61
N GLU A 79 8.34 -4.08 18.35
CA GLU A 79 7.94 -5.23 19.19
C GLU A 79 9.21 -6.01 19.58
N ALA A 80 9.77 -5.69 20.76
CA ALA A 80 11.12 -6.09 21.14
C ALA A 80 11.33 -7.62 21.19
N GLY A 81 12.42 -8.06 20.55
CA GLY A 81 12.78 -9.46 20.34
C GLY A 81 12.13 -10.11 19.13
N GLU A 82 11.11 -9.50 18.53
CA GLU A 82 10.39 -10.07 17.39
C GLU A 82 10.66 -9.28 16.11
N ARG A 83 10.14 -8.04 16.01
CA ARG A 83 10.31 -7.21 14.82
C ARG A 83 10.20 -5.72 15.13
N THR A 84 11.00 -4.92 14.42
CA THR A 84 10.97 -3.46 14.39
C THR A 84 10.86 -2.97 12.96
N LYS A 85 10.06 -1.92 12.74
CA LYS A 85 10.12 -1.07 11.55
C LYS A 85 10.75 0.27 11.95
N ILE A 86 11.67 0.78 11.14
CA ILE A 86 12.33 2.07 11.32
C ILE A 86 12.17 2.93 10.07
N ALA A 87 11.63 4.14 10.24
CA ALA A 87 11.42 5.10 9.16
C ALA A 87 12.56 6.11 9.14
N VAL A 88 13.24 6.23 8.01
CA VAL A 88 14.40 7.12 7.81
C VAL A 88 14.15 8.09 6.67
N LEU A 89 14.69 9.30 6.77
CA LEU A 89 14.64 10.34 5.74
C LEU A 89 16.05 10.90 5.53
N SER A 90 16.48 11.10 4.29
CA SER A 90 17.67 11.92 4.01
C SER A 90 17.31 13.40 3.92
N LYS A 91 18.17 14.26 4.46
CA LYS A 91 18.16 15.71 4.18
C LYS A 91 18.84 16.04 2.85
N ASP A 92 19.75 15.17 2.40
CA ASP A 92 20.50 15.30 1.17
C ASP A 92 19.88 14.41 0.08
N ARG A 93 19.68 14.97 -1.12
CA ARG A 93 19.06 14.27 -2.24
C ARG A 93 20.00 13.26 -2.90
N ASP A 94 21.30 13.45 -2.73
CA ASP A 94 22.32 12.57 -3.31
C ASP A 94 22.66 11.37 -2.40
N VAL A 95 21.97 11.24 -1.25
CA VAL A 95 22.20 10.20 -0.24
C VAL A 95 20.95 9.33 -0.03
N ASP A 96 21.03 8.06 -0.45
CA ASP A 96 20.02 7.04 -0.13
C ASP A 96 20.03 6.70 1.37
N CYS A 97 18.99 7.14 2.09
CA CYS A 97 18.84 6.88 3.52
C CYS A 97 18.62 5.40 3.86
N VAL A 98 18.00 4.60 2.98
CA VAL A 98 17.77 3.17 3.21
C VAL A 98 19.07 2.40 2.96
N GLY A 99 19.74 2.66 1.84
CA GLY A 99 21.05 2.09 1.50
C GLY A 99 22.13 2.40 2.53
N ALA A 100 22.18 3.63 3.06
CA ALA A 100 23.07 4.00 4.18
C ALA A 100 22.78 3.16 5.43
N CYS A 101 21.52 2.98 5.80
CA CYS A 101 21.15 2.19 6.99
C CYS A 101 21.40 0.67 6.82
N VAL A 102 21.25 0.15 5.61
CA VAL A 102 21.48 -1.27 5.26
C VAL A 102 22.99 -1.56 5.19
N GLY A 103 23.76 -0.70 4.51
CA GLY A 103 25.18 -0.89 4.21
C GLY A 103 25.46 -2.01 3.20
N MET A 104 26.73 -2.19 2.81
CA MET A 104 27.12 -3.20 1.81
C MET A 104 26.60 -4.59 2.19
N LYS A 105 25.76 -5.18 1.31
CA LYS A 105 25.10 -6.50 1.52
C LYS A 105 24.38 -6.63 2.87
N GLY A 106 23.89 -5.52 3.44
CA GLY A 106 23.20 -5.50 4.74
C GLY A 106 24.12 -5.52 5.96
N MET A 107 25.43 -5.31 5.82
CA MET A 107 26.38 -5.50 6.93
C MET A 107 26.08 -4.66 8.19
N ARG A 108 25.59 -3.42 8.04
CA ARG A 108 25.26 -2.51 9.15
C ARG A 108 23.99 -2.98 9.85
N VAL A 109 22.88 -3.17 9.12
CA VAL A 109 21.63 -3.69 9.74
C VAL A 109 21.82 -5.08 10.35
N GLN A 110 22.68 -5.95 9.77
CA GLN A 110 22.99 -7.28 10.33
C GLN A 110 23.90 -7.25 11.56
N SER A 111 24.64 -6.17 11.87
CA SER A 111 25.30 -6.03 13.18
C SER A 111 24.27 -5.68 14.27
N ILE A 112 23.35 -4.77 13.97
CA ILE A 112 22.27 -4.34 14.87
C ILE A 112 21.31 -5.51 15.18
N ILE A 113 20.94 -6.31 14.16
CA ILE A 113 20.13 -7.54 14.36
C ILE A 113 20.83 -8.54 15.31
N ARG A 114 22.17 -8.67 15.25
CA ARG A 114 22.94 -9.55 16.15
C ARG A 114 23.05 -8.99 17.57
N GLU A 115 23.21 -7.68 17.72
CA GLU A 115 23.15 -7.00 19.02
C GLU A 115 21.77 -7.19 19.68
N LEU A 116 20.69 -7.11 18.90
CA LEU A 116 19.30 -7.35 19.33
C LEU A 116 18.89 -8.84 19.33
N ARG A 117 19.87 -9.76 19.37
CA ARG A 117 19.68 -11.23 19.50
C ARG A 117 18.72 -11.85 18.47
N GLY A 118 18.66 -11.30 17.26
CA GLY A 118 17.91 -11.85 16.12
C GLY A 118 16.58 -11.16 15.81
N GLU A 119 16.19 -10.12 16.56
CA GLU A 119 15.06 -9.24 16.24
C GLU A 119 15.13 -8.77 14.78
N LYS A 120 14.03 -8.92 14.02
CA LYS A 120 14.00 -8.52 12.60
C LYS A 120 13.81 -7.01 12.48
N ILE A 121 14.54 -6.39 11.55
CA ILE A 121 14.45 -4.94 11.30
C ILE A 121 14.09 -4.71 9.84
N ASP A 122 12.97 -4.04 9.60
CA ASP A 122 12.64 -3.46 8.30
C ASP A 122 13.03 -1.97 8.35
N ILE A 123 13.87 -1.53 7.41
CA ILE A 123 14.17 -0.11 7.19
C ILE A 123 13.29 0.36 6.03
N VAL A 124 12.59 1.47 6.22
CA VAL A 124 11.70 2.05 5.20
C VAL A 124 11.97 3.55 5.05
N GLU A 125 11.85 4.06 3.83
CA GLU A 125 11.91 5.50 3.59
C GLU A 125 10.64 6.18 4.12
N TYR A 126 10.84 7.26 4.88
CA TYR A 126 9.77 8.13 5.36
C TYR A 126 9.32 9.08 4.25
N ASN A 127 8.00 9.18 4.04
CA ASN A 127 7.40 10.18 3.17
C ASN A 127 6.45 11.08 3.99
N GLU A 128 6.26 12.32 3.54
CA GLU A 128 5.34 13.28 4.15
C GLU A 128 3.88 13.05 3.69
N ASP A 129 3.66 12.47 2.50
CA ASP A 129 2.36 11.90 2.12
C ASP A 129 2.10 10.59 2.89
N PRO A 130 1.00 10.49 3.66
CA PRO A 130 0.61 9.25 4.34
C PRO A 130 0.38 8.07 3.39
N SER A 131 -0.01 8.32 2.14
CA SER A 131 -0.36 7.28 1.15
C SER A 131 0.90 6.53 0.69
N ALA A 132 1.91 7.27 0.22
CA ALA A 132 3.24 6.77 -0.12
C ALA A 132 3.94 6.17 1.11
N PHE A 133 3.88 6.83 2.27
CA PHE A 133 4.51 6.30 3.48
C PHE A 133 3.87 4.99 3.97
N THR A 134 2.56 4.79 3.79
CA THR A 134 1.88 3.51 4.02
C THR A 134 2.40 2.42 3.09
N ALA A 135 2.56 2.73 1.79
CA ALA A 135 3.12 1.77 0.83
C ALA A 135 4.53 1.33 1.25
N HIS A 136 5.37 2.26 1.69
CA HIS A 136 6.70 1.96 2.23
C HIS A 136 6.64 1.14 3.52
N ALA A 137 5.79 1.52 4.48
CA ALA A 137 5.73 0.90 5.81
C ALA A 137 5.19 -0.54 5.80
N LEU A 138 4.27 -0.88 4.89
CA LEU A 138 3.71 -2.22 4.76
C LEU A 138 4.60 -3.19 3.96
N SER A 139 5.68 -2.71 3.34
CA SER A 139 6.75 -3.52 2.74
C SER A 139 7.15 -4.69 3.65
N PRO A 140 7.29 -5.93 3.13
CA PRO A 140 7.47 -6.29 1.71
C PRO A 140 6.19 -6.57 0.90
N ALA A 141 4.99 -6.35 1.44
CA ALA A 141 3.76 -6.53 0.67
C ALA A 141 3.60 -5.46 -0.42
N LYS A 142 3.13 -5.87 -1.61
CA LYS A 142 2.71 -4.94 -2.67
C LYS A 142 1.29 -4.42 -2.38
N ILE A 143 1.04 -3.19 -2.82
CA ILE A 143 -0.21 -2.45 -2.57
C ILE A 143 -0.71 -1.86 -3.88
N ASN A 144 -2.01 -2.00 -4.11
CA ASN A 144 -2.67 -1.62 -5.36
C ASN A 144 -3.29 -0.23 -5.21
N ARG A 145 -3.89 0.07 -4.03
CA ARG A 145 -4.49 1.37 -3.74
C ARG A 145 -4.50 1.69 -2.25
N VAL A 146 -4.32 2.96 -1.89
CA VAL A 146 -4.55 3.49 -0.54
C VAL A 146 -5.68 4.51 -0.61
N THR A 147 -6.61 4.47 0.35
CA THR A 147 -7.73 5.41 0.48
C THR A 147 -7.74 5.98 1.88
N VAL A 148 -7.60 7.30 2.04
CA VAL A 148 -7.88 7.94 3.33
C VAL A 148 -9.40 7.95 3.52
N LEU A 149 -9.88 7.32 4.60
CA LEU A 149 -11.30 7.29 4.97
C LEU A 149 -11.67 8.50 5.84
N ASP A 150 -10.81 8.81 6.83
CA ASP A 150 -10.98 9.95 7.73
C ASP A 150 -9.61 10.58 8.05
N PRO A 151 -9.32 11.79 7.52
CA PRO A 151 -8.09 12.52 7.83
C PRO A 151 -7.97 12.96 9.30
N MET A 152 -9.09 13.18 10.01
CA MET A 152 -9.14 13.66 11.39
C MET A 152 -8.93 12.50 12.38
N ALA A 153 -9.60 11.36 12.17
CA ALA A 153 -9.36 10.13 12.93
C ALA A 153 -8.08 9.39 12.51
N LYS A 154 -7.39 9.86 11.46
CA LYS A 154 -6.21 9.24 10.85
C LYS A 154 -6.45 7.79 10.45
N HIS A 155 -7.53 7.56 9.71
CA HIS A 155 -7.98 6.24 9.29
C HIS A 155 -7.89 6.09 7.77
N MET A 156 -7.30 4.98 7.31
CA MET A 156 -7.18 4.64 5.90
C MET A 156 -7.47 3.16 5.63
N GLU A 157 -7.97 2.89 4.42
CA GLU A 157 -8.19 1.57 3.84
C GLU A 157 -7.09 1.31 2.80
N VAL A 158 -6.46 0.14 2.88
CA VAL A 158 -5.41 -0.29 1.93
C VAL A 158 -5.89 -1.54 1.19
N ILE A 159 -5.82 -1.50 -0.13
CA ILE A 159 -6.26 -2.57 -1.03
C ILE A 159 -5.03 -3.22 -1.66
N VAL A 160 -4.98 -4.54 -1.59
CA VAL A 160 -3.90 -5.41 -2.05
C VAL A 160 -4.45 -6.61 -2.82
N ASP A 161 -3.63 -7.30 -3.61
CA ASP A 161 -4.02 -8.60 -4.16
C ASP A 161 -4.37 -9.59 -3.02
N ASP A 162 -5.28 -10.53 -3.26
CA ASP A 162 -5.60 -11.61 -2.33
C ASP A 162 -4.34 -12.44 -1.94
N THR A 163 -3.38 -12.56 -2.87
CA THR A 163 -2.08 -13.20 -2.61
C THR A 163 -1.18 -12.40 -1.66
N GLN A 164 -1.36 -11.08 -1.58
CA GLN A 164 -0.59 -10.16 -0.74
C GLN A 164 -1.25 -9.94 0.63
N LEU A 165 -2.58 -10.13 0.77
CA LEU A 165 -3.33 -9.88 2.01
C LEU A 165 -2.68 -10.49 3.26
N SER A 166 -2.33 -11.77 3.20
CA SER A 166 -1.66 -12.49 4.30
C SER A 166 -0.28 -11.92 4.65
N LEU A 167 0.47 -11.43 3.66
CA LEU A 167 1.78 -10.80 3.85
C LEU A 167 1.65 -9.37 4.42
N ALA A 168 0.67 -8.61 3.94
CA ALA A 168 0.39 -7.24 4.33
C ALA A 168 -0.07 -7.14 5.79
N ILE A 169 -1.00 -8.02 6.20
CA ILE A 169 -1.40 -8.21 7.60
C ILE A 169 -0.22 -8.77 8.42
N GLY A 170 0.41 -9.83 7.90
CA GLY A 170 1.52 -10.54 8.53
C GLY A 170 1.10 -11.42 9.72
N LYS A 171 2.05 -12.23 10.22
CA LYS A 171 1.83 -13.18 11.32
C LYS A 171 1.19 -12.49 12.54
N LYS A 172 -0.03 -12.90 12.92
CA LYS A 172 -0.84 -12.30 14.01
C LYS A 172 -1.02 -10.77 13.87
N GLY A 173 -1.11 -10.24 12.64
CA GLY A 173 -1.27 -8.81 12.39
C GLY A 173 -0.02 -7.97 12.71
N GLN A 174 1.17 -8.57 12.86
CA GLN A 174 2.38 -7.85 13.26
C GLN A 174 2.83 -6.82 12.20
N ASN A 175 2.67 -7.09 10.90
CA ASN A 175 3.14 -6.16 9.87
C ASN A 175 2.28 -4.90 9.84
N VAL A 176 0.95 -5.06 9.78
CA VAL A 176 -0.01 -3.94 9.84
C VAL A 176 0.02 -3.18 11.16
N ARG A 177 0.20 -3.86 12.31
CA ARG A 177 0.32 -3.19 13.62
C ARG A 177 1.60 -2.35 13.72
N LEU A 178 2.73 -2.87 13.22
CA LEU A 178 3.98 -2.11 13.20
C LEU A 178 3.89 -0.92 12.23
N ALA A 179 3.30 -1.08 11.03
CA ALA A 179 3.08 0.03 10.11
C ALA A 179 2.15 1.10 10.72
N SER A 180 1.03 0.70 11.31
CA SER A 180 0.09 1.61 12.00
C SER A 180 0.77 2.40 13.12
N LYS A 181 1.61 1.73 13.93
CA LYS A 181 2.41 2.36 15.00
C LYS A 181 3.54 3.26 14.46
N LEU A 182 4.06 2.99 13.26
CA LEU A 182 5.12 3.77 12.63
C LEU A 182 4.59 5.09 12.06
N LEU A 183 3.40 5.05 11.44
CA LEU A 183 2.71 6.21 10.91
C LEU A 183 1.95 7.02 11.98
N GLY A 184 1.44 6.37 13.01
CA GLY A 184 0.44 6.96 13.91
C GLY A 184 -0.94 7.09 13.24
N TRP A 185 -1.27 6.16 12.35
CA TRP A 185 -2.54 6.05 11.62
C TRP A 185 -3.16 4.67 11.87
N ARG A 186 -4.49 4.56 11.80
CA ARG A 186 -5.19 3.29 11.68
C ARG A 186 -5.20 2.84 10.23
N ILE A 187 -4.66 1.65 9.99
CA ILE A 187 -4.59 1.02 8.67
C ILE A 187 -5.46 -0.24 8.72
N ASP A 188 -6.60 -0.22 8.03
CA ASP A 188 -7.39 -1.42 7.76
C ASP A 188 -7.02 -1.92 6.34
N ILE A 189 -6.80 -3.24 6.17
CA ILE A 189 -6.35 -3.85 4.91
C ILE A 189 -7.43 -4.78 4.40
N LYS A 190 -7.73 -4.72 3.10
CA LYS A 190 -8.66 -5.60 2.37
C LYS A 190 -8.06 -6.11 1.06
N SER A 191 -8.59 -7.20 0.54
CA SER A 191 -8.31 -7.60 -0.85
C SER A 191 -9.17 -6.87 -1.89
N GLU A 192 -8.86 -7.04 -3.17
CA GLU A 192 -9.72 -6.57 -4.26
C GLU A 192 -11.06 -7.31 -4.32
N GLU A 193 -11.10 -8.60 -3.96
CA GLU A 193 -12.34 -9.38 -3.91
C GLU A 193 -13.22 -8.91 -2.74
N GLU A 194 -12.67 -8.80 -1.53
CA GLU A 194 -13.37 -8.24 -0.36
C GLU A 194 -13.93 -6.84 -0.67
N LYS A 195 -13.14 -5.98 -1.33
CA LYS A 195 -13.59 -4.62 -1.66
C LYS A 195 -14.67 -4.61 -2.75
N ARG A 196 -14.68 -5.59 -3.66
CA ARG A 196 -15.74 -5.74 -4.68
C ARG A 196 -17.05 -6.16 -4.04
N GLN A 197 -17.02 -7.17 -3.16
CA GLN A 197 -18.18 -7.64 -2.41
C GLN A 197 -18.76 -6.53 -1.50
N ASP A 198 -17.91 -5.75 -0.85
CA ASP A 198 -18.30 -4.54 -0.10
C ASP A 198 -19.11 -3.55 -0.96
N VAL A 199 -18.64 -3.28 -2.19
CA VAL A 199 -19.25 -2.29 -3.10
C VAL A 199 -20.55 -2.82 -3.71
N GLU A 200 -20.58 -4.09 -4.09
CA GLU A 200 -21.78 -4.78 -4.58
C GLU A 200 -22.88 -4.79 -3.51
N THR A 201 -22.53 -5.16 -2.26
CA THR A 201 -23.44 -5.12 -1.10
C THR A 201 -23.94 -3.70 -0.79
N GLN A 202 -23.08 -2.68 -0.91
CA GLN A 202 -23.50 -1.28 -0.75
C GLN A 202 -24.40 -0.81 -1.88
N MET A 203 -24.17 -1.27 -3.12
CA MET A 203 -25.01 -0.94 -4.26
C MET A 203 -26.40 -1.59 -4.14
N GLU A 204 -26.48 -2.86 -3.73
CA GLU A 204 -27.75 -3.54 -3.44
C GLU A 204 -28.55 -2.85 -2.32
N GLN A 205 -27.89 -2.24 -1.32
CA GLN A 205 -28.53 -1.47 -0.25
C GLN A 205 -28.90 -0.02 -0.65
N LEU A 206 -28.25 0.55 -1.67
CA LEU A 206 -28.51 1.91 -2.17
C LEU A 206 -29.48 1.93 -3.35
N MET A 207 -29.60 0.82 -4.08
CA MET A 207 -30.80 0.55 -4.86
C MET A 207 -31.97 0.46 -3.88
N PRO A 208 -32.99 1.34 -3.95
CA PRO A 208 -34.18 1.13 -3.16
C PRO A 208 -34.77 -0.23 -3.52
N ALA A 209 -35.29 -0.96 -2.53
CA ALA A 209 -36.26 -2.01 -2.81
C ALA A 209 -37.41 -1.33 -3.57
N GLY A 210 -37.40 -1.50 -4.89
CA GLY A 210 -38.19 -0.68 -5.83
C GLY A 210 -39.67 -0.72 -5.50
N THR A 211 -40.41 0.30 -5.95
CA THR A 211 -41.75 0.60 -5.42
C THR A 211 -42.60 -0.67 -5.37
N PRO A 212 -43.15 -1.04 -4.19
CA PRO A 212 -43.76 -2.35 -4.03
C PRO A 212 -45.02 -2.45 -4.89
N LEU A 213 -45.18 -3.58 -5.57
CA LEU A 213 -46.22 -3.80 -6.58
C LEU A 213 -47.67 -3.60 -6.07
N THR A 214 -47.85 -3.53 -4.76
CA THR A 214 -49.09 -3.20 -4.05
C THR A 214 -49.51 -1.73 -4.16
N GLU A 215 -48.60 -0.82 -4.49
CA GLU A 215 -48.87 0.62 -4.56
C GLU A 215 -49.29 1.09 -5.97
N VAL A 216 -49.15 0.24 -6.99
CA VAL A 216 -49.55 0.56 -8.38
C VAL A 216 -51.07 0.50 -8.56
N ALA A 217 -51.69 1.67 -8.68
CA ALA A 217 -53.09 1.82 -9.04
C ALA A 217 -53.38 1.32 -10.48
N GLY A 218 -53.77 0.04 -10.60
CA GLY A 218 -54.21 -0.56 -11.87
C GLY A 218 -53.95 -2.07 -11.97
N ILE A 219 -53.00 -2.59 -11.20
CA ILE A 219 -52.76 -4.03 -11.08
C ILE A 219 -53.77 -4.60 -10.06
N GLY A 220 -54.59 -5.56 -10.48
CA GLY A 220 -55.55 -6.21 -9.58
C GLY A 220 -54.85 -7.18 -8.64
N ALA A 221 -55.27 -7.24 -7.36
CA ALA A 221 -54.61 -8.03 -6.31
C ALA A 221 -54.24 -9.47 -6.72
N LYS A 222 -55.13 -10.20 -7.42
CA LYS A 222 -54.89 -11.57 -7.92
C LYS A 222 -53.81 -11.70 -9.01
N THR A 223 -53.33 -10.58 -9.53
CA THR A 223 -52.18 -10.49 -10.45
C THR A 223 -50.95 -10.03 -9.68
N THR A 224 -51.10 -9.09 -8.74
CA THR A 224 -50.05 -8.69 -7.78
C THR A 224 -49.53 -9.89 -6.99
N GLU A 225 -50.42 -10.72 -6.43
CA GLU A 225 -50.12 -11.97 -5.72
C GLU A 225 -49.25 -12.91 -6.57
N LYS A 226 -49.61 -13.09 -7.86
CA LYS A 226 -48.87 -13.96 -8.79
C LYS A 226 -47.52 -13.40 -9.20
N LEU A 227 -47.42 -12.09 -9.42
CA LEU A 227 -46.17 -11.44 -9.76
C LEU A 227 -45.18 -11.58 -8.60
N ILE A 228 -45.65 -11.40 -7.36
CA ILE A 228 -44.88 -11.65 -6.13
C ILE A 228 -44.50 -13.14 -5.98
N GLU A 229 -45.43 -14.08 -6.25
CA GLU A 229 -45.17 -15.53 -6.23
C GLU A 229 -44.07 -15.95 -7.23
N HIS A 230 -43.95 -15.23 -8.35
CA HIS A 230 -42.89 -15.39 -9.35
C HIS A 230 -41.69 -14.45 -9.16
N GLY A 231 -41.53 -13.82 -7.99
CA GLY A 231 -40.35 -13.03 -7.62
C GLY A 231 -40.31 -11.60 -8.16
N ILE A 232 -41.40 -11.10 -8.75
CA ILE A 232 -41.51 -9.73 -9.27
C ILE A 232 -42.24 -8.88 -8.24
N THR A 233 -41.48 -8.28 -7.33
CA THR A 233 -41.99 -7.51 -6.19
C THR A 233 -42.05 -6.00 -6.44
N THR A 234 -41.35 -5.49 -7.46
CA THR A 234 -41.13 -4.05 -7.68
C THR A 234 -41.60 -3.57 -9.07
N VAL A 235 -42.05 -2.32 -9.19
CA VAL A 235 -42.59 -1.76 -10.45
C VAL A 235 -41.53 -1.69 -11.53
N GLU A 236 -40.32 -1.33 -11.14
CA GLU A 236 -39.15 -1.15 -11.98
C GLU A 236 -38.79 -2.48 -12.63
N ARG A 237 -38.78 -3.57 -11.84
CA ARG A 237 -38.53 -4.92 -12.35
C ARG A 237 -39.65 -5.40 -13.27
N LEU A 238 -40.90 -4.98 -13.03
CA LEU A 238 -42.02 -5.28 -13.92
C LEU A 238 -41.96 -4.46 -15.23
N GLY A 239 -41.34 -3.28 -15.22
CA GLY A 239 -41.11 -2.41 -16.37
C GLY A 239 -39.97 -2.88 -17.30
N GLU A 240 -38.95 -3.53 -16.74
CA GLU A 240 -37.83 -4.14 -17.50
C GLU A 240 -38.25 -5.37 -18.33
N MET A 241 -39.34 -6.05 -17.95
CA MET A 241 -39.73 -7.32 -18.56
C MET A 241 -40.42 -7.18 -19.91
N THR A 242 -40.07 -8.05 -20.85
CA THR A 242 -40.72 -8.07 -22.17
C THR A 242 -42.17 -8.58 -22.07
N PRO A 243 -43.06 -8.20 -23.00
CA PRO A 243 -44.43 -8.73 -23.07
C PRO A 243 -44.51 -10.26 -23.21
N GLU A 244 -43.42 -10.90 -23.66
CA GLU A 244 -43.30 -12.35 -23.80
C GLU A 244 -43.00 -13.00 -22.45
N GLN A 245 -41.99 -12.51 -21.72
CA GLN A 245 -41.64 -12.96 -20.37
C GLN A 245 -42.82 -12.82 -19.39
N LEU A 246 -43.64 -11.78 -19.54
CA LEU A 246 -44.86 -11.60 -18.74
C LEU A 246 -45.97 -12.61 -19.09
N GLN A 247 -45.95 -13.25 -20.26
CA GLN A 247 -46.91 -14.30 -20.65
C GLN A 247 -46.46 -15.72 -20.28
N GLU A 248 -45.17 -15.93 -20.00
CA GLU A 248 -44.67 -17.20 -19.44
C GLU A 248 -45.19 -17.44 -18.00
N ILE A 249 -45.64 -16.39 -17.31
CA ILE A 249 -46.16 -16.45 -15.94
C ILE A 249 -47.56 -17.09 -15.92
N PRO A 250 -47.77 -18.23 -15.21
CA PRO A 250 -49.01 -19.00 -15.17
C PRO A 250 -50.30 -18.18 -14.94
N GLY A 251 -51.01 -17.91 -16.04
CA GLY A 251 -52.30 -17.22 -16.04
C GLY A 251 -52.21 -15.69 -16.02
N ILE A 252 -51.10 -15.11 -16.51
CA ILE A 252 -51.08 -13.75 -17.05
C ILE A 252 -51.29 -13.86 -18.56
N GLY A 253 -52.53 -13.65 -19.02
CA GLY A 253 -52.84 -13.63 -20.46
C GLY A 253 -52.48 -12.29 -21.12
N PRO A 254 -52.48 -12.18 -22.46
CA PRO A 254 -52.13 -10.94 -23.18
C PRO A 254 -52.96 -9.72 -22.72
N LYS A 255 -54.27 -9.90 -22.50
CA LYS A 255 -55.18 -8.86 -21.94
C LYS A 255 -54.84 -8.40 -20.51
N MET A 256 -53.98 -9.13 -19.80
CA MET A 256 -53.44 -8.74 -18.50
C MET A 256 -52.08 -8.04 -18.65
N VAL A 257 -51.24 -8.46 -19.61
CA VAL A 257 -50.01 -7.74 -19.97
C VAL A 257 -50.32 -6.33 -20.47
N GLU A 258 -51.35 -6.15 -21.30
CA GLU A 258 -51.84 -4.83 -21.72
C GLU A 258 -52.19 -3.94 -20.51
N LYS A 259 -52.88 -4.49 -19.49
CA LYS A 259 -53.23 -3.78 -18.26
C LYS A 259 -52.03 -3.50 -17.37
N ILE A 260 -51.08 -4.43 -17.29
CA ILE A 260 -49.81 -4.24 -16.57
C ILE A 260 -49.03 -3.09 -17.21
N ARG A 261 -48.85 -3.09 -18.53
CA ARG A 261 -48.19 -2.00 -19.25
C ARG A 261 -48.92 -0.66 -19.10
N LEU A 262 -50.26 -0.65 -19.13
CA LEU A 262 -51.04 0.56 -18.87
C LEU A 262 -50.85 1.07 -17.43
N ALA A 263 -50.81 0.18 -16.44
CA ALA A 263 -50.60 0.54 -15.04
C ALA A 263 -49.18 1.05 -14.77
N ILE A 264 -48.15 0.45 -15.39
CA ILE A 264 -46.76 0.92 -15.35
C ILE A 264 -46.63 2.29 -16.03
N ASN A 265 -47.25 2.47 -17.20
CA ASN A 265 -47.22 3.75 -17.91
C ASN A 265 -47.92 4.85 -17.10
N ASN A 266 -49.10 4.56 -16.54
CA ASN A 266 -49.81 5.48 -15.66
C ASN A 266 -49.05 5.79 -14.36
N TYR A 267 -48.24 4.84 -13.86
CA TYR A 267 -47.38 5.04 -12.70
C TYR A 267 -46.25 6.02 -13.03
N TYR A 268 -45.49 5.80 -14.11
CA TYR A 268 -44.42 6.74 -14.50
C TYR A 268 -44.98 8.11 -14.91
N MET A 269 -46.13 8.17 -15.59
CA MET A 269 -46.85 9.43 -15.89
C MET A 269 -47.38 10.18 -14.64
N GLN A 270 -47.28 9.63 -13.43
CA GLN A 270 -47.53 10.36 -12.17
C GLN A 270 -46.27 11.03 -11.60
N PHE A 271 -45.08 10.69 -12.10
CA PHE A 271 -43.80 11.30 -11.74
C PHE A 271 -43.20 12.14 -12.88
N GLU A 272 -43.65 11.95 -14.12
CA GLU A 272 -43.51 12.94 -15.18
C GLU A 272 -44.38 14.17 -14.85
N GLU A 273 -43.76 15.21 -14.26
CA GLU A 273 -44.27 16.56 -14.44
C GLU A 273 -44.39 16.87 -15.94
N PRO A 274 -45.35 17.71 -16.38
CA PRO A 274 -45.60 17.96 -17.80
C PRO A 274 -44.42 18.68 -18.47
N ALA A 275 -43.47 17.89 -18.96
CA ALA A 275 -42.41 18.32 -19.85
C ALA A 275 -43.05 18.89 -21.12
N GLY A 276 -43.03 20.22 -21.25
CA GLY A 276 -43.60 20.91 -22.40
C GLY A 276 -42.89 20.51 -23.69
N GLU A 277 -43.70 20.10 -24.66
CA GLU A 277 -43.46 20.14 -26.11
C GLU A 277 -42.00 20.22 -26.59
N THR A 278 -41.42 19.08 -26.96
CA THR A 278 -41.04 18.85 -28.37
C THR A 278 -40.99 17.36 -28.68
N VAL A 279 -41.79 16.92 -29.66
CA VAL A 279 -41.62 15.62 -30.32
C VAL A 279 -41.28 15.92 -31.78
N GLU A 280 -40.03 15.73 -32.20
CA GLU A 280 -39.75 15.61 -33.64
C GLU A 280 -38.44 14.87 -33.98
N ALA A 281 -38.53 14.02 -35.01
CA ALA A 281 -37.48 13.47 -35.88
C ALA A 281 -36.15 12.94 -35.28
N VAL A 282 -36.04 11.59 -35.18
CA VAL A 282 -34.75 10.87 -35.24
C VAL A 282 -34.84 9.67 -36.21
N ALA A 283 -34.99 9.97 -37.51
CA ALA A 283 -34.93 9.05 -38.66
C ALA A 283 -35.02 9.91 -39.95
N GLU A 284 -34.17 9.81 -40.98
CA GLU A 284 -32.94 9.03 -41.22
C GLU A 284 -32.01 9.88 -42.12
N THR A 285 -30.68 9.87 -41.94
CA THR A 285 -29.71 9.87 -43.06
C THR A 285 -28.29 9.51 -42.59
N GLU A 286 -27.64 8.55 -43.25
CA GLU A 286 -26.18 8.41 -43.22
C GLU A 286 -25.57 9.08 -44.48
N ALA A 287 -24.64 10.02 -44.29
CA ALA A 287 -23.63 10.39 -45.29
C ALA A 287 -22.43 11.07 -44.61
N GLN A 288 -21.22 10.69 -45.00
CA GLN A 288 -19.95 11.24 -44.52
C GLN A 288 -19.43 12.33 -45.52
N PRO A 289 -18.22 12.91 -45.34
CA PRO A 289 -17.82 13.80 -44.25
C PRO A 289 -17.22 15.13 -44.80
N THR A 290 -17.01 16.13 -43.94
CA THR A 290 -16.21 17.32 -44.30
C THR A 290 -15.30 17.79 -43.18
N GLU A 291 -14.07 18.12 -43.53
CA GLU A 291 -13.07 18.76 -42.67
C GLU A 291 -13.44 20.23 -42.36
N ALA A 292 -13.02 20.76 -41.20
CA ALA A 292 -12.03 21.87 -41.13
C ALA A 292 -12.05 22.65 -39.80
N ALA A 293 -10.85 23.11 -39.40
CA ALA A 293 -10.56 24.34 -38.65
C ALA A 293 -11.28 24.63 -37.31
N PHE A 294 -10.57 24.35 -36.20
CA PHE A 294 -10.52 25.33 -35.09
C PHE A 294 -9.55 26.46 -35.48
N PRO A 295 -9.91 27.74 -35.36
CA PRO A 295 -8.95 28.84 -35.39
C PRO A 295 -8.28 28.97 -34.02
N ALA A 296 -6.95 29.09 -34.00
CA ALA A 296 -6.20 29.53 -32.83
C ALA A 296 -6.12 31.07 -32.81
N GLU A 297 -6.13 31.66 -31.62
CA GLU A 297 -6.07 33.12 -31.44
C GLU A 297 -4.61 33.58 -31.17
N GLU A 298 -4.18 34.67 -31.80
CA GLU A 298 -2.78 35.11 -31.82
C GLU A 298 -2.43 36.20 -30.78
N ALA A 299 -1.24 36.07 -30.17
CA ALA A 299 -0.42 37.19 -29.71
C ALA A 299 1.08 36.77 -29.83
N VAL A 300 2.00 37.35 -30.64
CA VAL A 300 2.26 38.73 -31.11
C VAL A 300 2.78 39.60 -29.94
N VAL A 301 4.05 40.04 -29.86
CA VAL A 301 5.29 39.88 -30.67
C VAL A 301 6.48 39.59 -29.69
N GLU A 302 7.79 39.47 -30.01
CA GLU A 302 8.65 39.91 -31.13
C GLU A 302 9.93 39.03 -31.27
N THR A 303 10.86 39.39 -32.16
CA THR A 303 12.24 38.82 -32.27
C THR A 303 13.30 39.95 -32.26
N PRO A 304 14.62 39.65 -32.22
CA PRO A 304 15.34 39.55 -33.51
C PRO A 304 16.53 38.57 -33.55
N THR A 305 16.69 37.93 -34.71
CA THR A 305 17.96 37.44 -35.29
C THR A 305 18.67 38.61 -36.02
N GLU A 306 19.95 38.60 -36.45
CA GLU A 306 20.97 37.54 -36.62
C GLU A 306 22.41 38.13 -36.72
N GLN A 307 23.42 37.23 -36.80
CA GLN A 307 24.71 37.34 -37.54
C GLN A 307 25.94 38.18 -37.08
N ASP A 308 27.08 37.45 -37.13
CA ASP A 308 28.46 37.80 -37.54
C ASP A 308 29.40 38.67 -36.65
N ARG A 309 30.46 38.05 -36.08
CA ARG A 309 31.87 38.20 -36.55
C ARG A 309 32.97 37.40 -35.80
N THR A 310 33.43 36.33 -36.46
CA THR A 310 34.83 35.87 -36.69
C THR A 310 35.95 35.88 -35.60
N LYS A 311 36.78 34.81 -35.61
CA LYS A 311 38.16 34.63 -35.04
C LYS A 311 38.24 34.41 -33.50
N ALA A 312 39.16 33.63 -32.90
CA ALA A 312 40.26 32.72 -33.32
C ALA A 312 40.82 32.00 -32.04
N VAL A 313 41.64 30.92 -31.99
CA VAL A 313 42.23 29.92 -32.93
C VAL A 313 42.80 28.72 -32.11
N ALA A 314 42.92 27.52 -32.71
CA ALA A 314 43.55 26.27 -32.16
C ALA A 314 42.84 25.62 -30.95
N GLY A 315 42.92 24.29 -30.69
CA GLY A 315 43.49 23.12 -31.39
C GLY A 315 43.24 21.87 -30.52
N ALA A 316 43.32 20.60 -30.96
CA ALA A 316 43.78 20.02 -32.23
C ALA A 316 43.01 18.70 -32.54
N GLU A 317 43.24 18.11 -33.72
CA GLU A 317 42.64 16.85 -34.18
C GLU A 317 43.47 15.61 -33.77
N ALA A 318 42.83 14.44 -33.58
CA ALA A 318 43.22 13.15 -34.19
C ALA A 318 42.51 11.91 -33.58
N GLN A 319 41.94 11.09 -34.46
CA GLN A 319 41.65 9.65 -34.34
C GLN A 319 42.18 9.00 -35.65
N PRO A 320 42.10 7.67 -35.88
CA PRO A 320 42.21 6.49 -35.00
C PRO A 320 43.31 5.51 -35.52
N THR A 321 43.45 4.29 -34.95
CA THR A 321 43.78 3.07 -35.73
C THR A 321 43.51 1.77 -34.95
N GLU A 322 43.51 0.63 -35.66
CA GLU A 322 43.15 -0.72 -35.21
C GLU A 322 44.38 -1.63 -35.03
N ALA A 323 44.23 -2.74 -34.27
CA ALA A 323 44.98 -4.02 -34.34
C ALA A 323 44.47 -4.92 -33.19
N GLU A 324 43.68 -5.97 -33.43
CA GLU A 324 44.02 -7.35 -33.88
C GLU A 324 44.22 -8.37 -32.73
N LEU A 325 43.84 -9.62 -33.00
CA LEU A 325 43.95 -10.79 -32.12
C LEU A 325 45.24 -11.59 -32.47
N PRO A 326 45.66 -12.55 -31.63
CA PRO A 326 45.17 -13.92 -31.81
C PRO A 326 44.83 -14.66 -30.51
N ALA A 327 44.27 -15.86 -30.64
CA ALA A 327 44.04 -16.80 -29.55
C ALA A 327 45.09 -17.91 -29.54
N GLU A 328 45.23 -18.65 -28.43
CA GLU A 328 45.82 -19.99 -28.42
C GLU A 328 45.16 -20.87 -27.34
N GLU A 329 45.15 -22.18 -27.56
CA GLU A 329 44.43 -23.17 -26.75
C GLU A 329 45.37 -23.91 -25.77
N ALA A 330 44.83 -24.39 -24.64
CA ALA A 330 45.49 -25.42 -23.83
C ALA A 330 44.47 -26.29 -23.08
N VAL A 331 44.20 -27.49 -23.62
CA VAL A 331 43.40 -28.54 -22.96
C VAL A 331 44.33 -29.53 -22.27
N VAL A 332 44.08 -29.85 -20.99
CA VAL A 332 44.62 -31.05 -20.33
C VAL A 332 43.55 -31.63 -19.40
N GLU A 333 43.35 -32.95 -19.45
CA GLU A 333 42.35 -33.68 -18.67
C GLU A 333 42.86 -34.16 -17.29
N ILE A 334 41.95 -34.77 -16.54
CA ILE A 334 42.13 -35.33 -15.20
C ILE A 334 43.03 -36.59 -15.21
N PRO A 335 43.64 -36.95 -14.06
CA PRO A 335 43.42 -38.32 -13.59
C PRO A 335 42.96 -38.40 -12.12
N THR A 336 42.30 -39.52 -11.80
CA THR A 336 41.60 -39.79 -10.54
C THR A 336 42.44 -40.58 -9.53
N GLU A 337 42.01 -40.50 -8.26
CA GLU A 337 42.14 -41.56 -7.23
C GLU A 337 43.56 -41.96 -6.73
N GLN A 338 43.86 -41.72 -5.44
CA GLN A 338 43.78 -42.77 -4.39
C GLN A 338 44.30 -42.32 -3.01
N ASP A 339 43.72 -42.98 -1.99
CA ASP A 339 44.18 -43.25 -0.63
C ASP A 339 45.09 -42.25 0.13
N ARG A 340 44.54 -41.68 1.21
CA ARG A 340 45.26 -41.72 2.50
C ARG A 340 44.31 -41.82 3.69
N THR A 341 43.97 -43.07 3.99
CA THR A 341 43.45 -43.53 5.28
C THR A 341 44.14 -42.87 6.47
N LYS A 342 43.34 -42.49 7.48
CA LYS A 342 43.83 -42.28 8.85
C LYS A 342 42.82 -42.89 9.83
N LYS A 343 43.32 -43.71 10.74
CA LYS A 343 42.60 -44.63 11.61
C LYS A 343 43.01 -44.35 13.06
N GLU A 344 42.16 -44.75 14.02
CA GLU A 344 42.43 -44.78 15.47
C GLU A 344 42.63 -43.40 16.14
N GLU A 345 41.73 -42.98 17.04
CA GLU A 345 41.50 -43.42 18.44
C GLU A 345 42.38 -42.67 19.46
N SER A 346 41.78 -41.68 20.13
CA SER A 346 42.03 -41.22 21.52
C SER A 346 40.95 -40.21 21.92
#